data_AF-A0A9X0UCX1-F1
#
_entry.id   AF-A0A9X0UCX1-F1
#
_cell.length_a   1.000
_cell.length_b   1.000
_cell.length_c   1.000
_cell.angle_alpha   90.00
_cell.angle_beta   90.00
_cell.angle_gamma   90.00
#
_symmetry.space_group_name_H-M   'P 1'
#
loop_
_entity.id
_entity.type
_entity.pdbx_description
1 polymer ?
#
loop_
_entity_poly.entity_id
_entity_poly.type
_entity_poly.pdbx_seq_one_letter_code
_entity_poly.pdbx_strand_id
1 'polypeptide(L)'
;MPVFLSRGIRTPAELAGKTIGLPECQQTAALWVRGMLREHYGADTRRIAWRTGGERMPITLPPGFDVRPQGEGLPEALASGRVDALAATRPPACLLDGPAPVARLRPDTHAEEIAWHRATGFFPIMRCLAVRKDVAGRRPWLPVELHRAFCKARALSLAELQLTKVLRVSLPWIANAYAEQAAIMGGNPWPYGFARNCTEMEAMIRYAVADRMAAEALFHPSTLAEPT
;
A
#
# COMPACT_ATOMS: atom_id res chain seq x y z
N MET A 1 4.84 1.54 -7.16
CA MET A 1 5.29 2.06 -5.84
C MET A 1 5.17 3.59 -5.78
N PRO A 2 4.43 4.16 -4.81
CA PRO A 2 4.10 5.59 -4.77
C PRO A 2 5.13 6.43 -3.99
N VAL A 3 6.39 6.45 -4.46
CA VAL A 3 7.50 7.22 -3.85
C VAL A 3 7.99 8.28 -4.82
N PHE A 4 8.10 9.51 -4.33
CA PHE A 4 8.59 10.68 -5.04
C PHE A 4 9.89 11.15 -4.40
N LEU A 5 10.86 11.57 -5.21
CA LEU A 5 12.23 11.88 -4.79
C LEU A 5 12.52 13.36 -5.02
N SER A 6 13.30 13.96 -4.14
CA SER A 6 14.07 15.17 -4.45
C SER A 6 15.35 14.79 -5.24
N ARG A 7 16.10 15.78 -5.73
CA ARG A 7 17.25 15.51 -6.64
C ARG A 7 18.30 14.62 -5.98
N GLY A 8 18.87 13.72 -6.78
CA GLY A 8 20.11 13.00 -6.44
C GLY A 8 19.91 11.55 -5.98
N ILE A 9 18.68 11.11 -5.70
CA ILE A 9 18.36 9.71 -5.44
C ILE A 9 18.01 9.02 -6.76
N ARG A 10 18.65 7.88 -7.06
CA ARG A 10 18.41 7.11 -8.29
C ARG A 10 17.94 5.69 -8.02
N THR A 11 18.31 5.14 -6.87
CA THR A 11 17.99 3.77 -6.50
C THR A 11 17.24 3.72 -5.16
N PRO A 12 16.37 2.72 -4.94
CA PRO A 12 15.72 2.57 -3.64
C PRO A 12 16.69 2.36 -2.48
N ALA A 13 17.86 1.73 -2.73
CA ALA A 13 18.88 1.50 -1.71
C ALA A 13 19.47 2.82 -1.14
N GLU A 14 19.57 3.85 -1.97
CA GLU A 14 20.04 5.19 -1.57
C GLU A 14 19.09 5.91 -0.60
N LEU A 15 17.89 5.37 -0.37
CA LEU A 15 16.97 5.87 0.65
C LEU A 15 17.49 5.60 2.08
N ALA A 16 18.34 4.60 2.27
CA ALA A 16 18.94 4.33 3.58
C ALA A 16 19.76 5.55 4.05
N GLY A 17 19.49 6.03 5.26
CA GLY A 17 20.14 7.24 5.81
C GLY A 17 19.49 8.56 5.36
N LYS A 18 18.40 8.52 4.60
CA LYS A 18 17.67 9.71 4.13
C LYS A 18 16.47 10.05 5.01
N THR A 19 15.96 11.26 4.84
CA THR A 19 14.74 11.75 5.47
C THR A 19 13.57 11.60 4.51
N ILE A 20 12.54 10.83 4.89
CA ILE A 20 11.40 10.53 4.02
C ILE A 20 10.08 10.94 4.66
N GLY A 21 9.29 11.68 3.90
CA GLY A 21 7.93 12.07 4.26
C GLY A 21 6.93 10.91 4.13
N LEU A 22 6.01 10.81 5.08
CA LEU A 22 4.83 9.94 5.07
C LEU A 22 3.62 10.73 5.56
N PRO A 23 2.42 10.60 4.99
CA PRO A 23 1.23 11.21 5.58
C PRO A 23 1.04 10.75 7.04
N GLU A 24 1.04 9.44 7.25
CA GLU A 24 0.87 8.77 8.53
C GLU A 24 1.75 7.51 8.58
N CYS A 25 2.38 7.23 9.71
CA CYS A 25 3.27 6.09 9.87
C CYS A 25 2.50 4.76 9.90
N GLN A 26 1.35 4.74 10.57
CA GLN A 26 0.51 3.56 10.76
C GLN A 26 -0.42 3.27 9.58
N GLN A 27 -0.44 4.13 8.56
CA GLN A 27 -1.31 3.95 7.40
C GLN A 27 -0.90 2.71 6.59
N THR A 28 -1.89 1.99 6.06
CA THR A 28 -1.69 0.82 5.17
C THR A 28 -0.71 1.10 4.02
N ALA A 29 -0.81 2.27 3.39
CA ALA A 29 0.11 2.68 2.32
C ALA A 29 1.56 2.76 2.80
N ALA A 30 1.79 3.30 4.00
CA ALA A 30 3.11 3.42 4.59
C ALA A 30 3.70 2.06 4.95
N LEU A 31 2.87 1.15 5.49
CA LEU A 31 3.27 -0.24 5.71
C LEU A 31 3.71 -0.92 4.42
N TRP A 32 2.90 -0.81 3.35
CA TRP A 32 3.26 -1.36 2.04
C TRP A 32 4.55 -0.77 1.51
N VAL A 33 4.70 0.56 1.52
CA VAL A 33 5.93 1.21 1.03
C VAL A 33 7.16 0.70 1.78
N ARG A 34 7.13 0.66 3.12
CA ARG A 34 8.27 0.19 3.92
C ARG A 34 8.58 -1.28 3.66
N GLY A 35 7.55 -2.12 3.56
CA GLY A 35 7.68 -3.53 3.20
C GLY A 35 8.30 -3.72 1.81
N MET A 36 7.78 -3.04 0.80
CA MET A 36 8.27 -3.07 -0.58
C MET A 36 9.73 -2.62 -0.67
N LEU A 37 10.06 -1.48 -0.05
CA LEU A 37 11.42 -0.95 -0.03
C LEU A 37 12.41 -1.94 0.56
N ARG A 38 12.03 -2.61 1.66
CA ARG A 38 12.87 -3.61 2.33
C ARG A 38 12.99 -4.92 1.55
N GLU A 39 11.88 -5.57 1.23
CA GLU A 39 11.86 -6.93 0.69
C GLU A 39 12.18 -6.96 -0.81
N HIS A 40 11.62 -6.04 -1.59
CA HIS A 40 11.75 -6.05 -3.05
C HIS A 40 12.87 -5.18 -3.60
N TYR A 41 13.29 -4.18 -2.82
CA TYR A 41 14.35 -3.27 -3.27
C TYR A 41 15.58 -3.24 -2.34
N GLY A 42 15.62 -4.05 -1.29
CA GLY A 42 16.79 -4.22 -0.42
C GLY A 42 17.19 -2.98 0.37
N ALA A 43 16.30 -1.99 0.50
CA ALA A 43 16.59 -0.76 1.25
C ALA A 43 16.54 -1.02 2.75
N ASP A 44 17.53 -0.52 3.48
CA ASP A 44 17.52 -0.56 4.94
C ASP A 44 16.59 0.51 5.51
N THR A 45 15.31 0.16 5.64
CA THR A 45 14.26 1.06 6.11
C THR A 45 14.39 1.48 7.57
N ARG A 46 15.26 0.83 8.35
CA ARG A 46 15.54 1.22 9.75
C ARG A 46 16.50 2.40 9.83
N ARG A 47 17.30 2.62 8.80
CA ARG A 47 18.19 3.78 8.69
C ARG A 47 17.50 5.02 8.11
N ILE A 48 16.20 4.93 7.82
CA ILE A 48 15.42 6.03 7.28
C ILE A 48 14.87 6.88 8.43
N ALA A 49 15.03 8.20 8.31
CA ALA A 49 14.39 9.17 9.18
C ALA A 49 13.00 9.53 8.65
N TRP A 50 11.95 8.98 9.25
CA TRP A 50 10.57 9.19 8.81
C TRP A 50 10.00 10.50 9.38
N ARG A 51 9.37 11.30 8.52
CA ARG A 51 8.70 12.56 8.88
C ARG A 51 7.22 12.47 8.54
N THR A 52 6.36 12.58 9.54
CA THR A 52 4.92 12.36 9.35
C THR A 52 4.13 13.66 9.23
N GLY A 53 3.04 13.61 8.46
CA GLY A 53 2.06 14.70 8.35
C GLY A 53 1.25 14.90 9.64
N GLY A 54 1.17 13.85 10.46
CA GLY A 54 0.48 13.83 11.75
C GLY A 54 -0.31 12.54 11.89
N GLU A 55 -0.23 11.90 13.06
CA GLU A 55 -0.94 10.65 13.32
C GLU A 55 -2.37 10.93 13.78
N ARG A 56 -3.37 10.28 13.15
CA ARG A 56 -4.77 10.42 13.56
C ARG A 56 -5.11 9.76 14.89
N MET A 57 -4.31 8.78 15.29
CA MET A 57 -4.44 8.08 16.55
C MET A 57 -3.06 7.88 17.17
N PRO A 58 -2.93 7.90 18.52
CA PRO A 58 -1.65 7.71 19.19
C PRO A 58 -0.99 6.40 18.75
N ILE A 59 0.31 6.46 18.44
CA ILE A 59 1.11 5.29 18.10
C ILE A 59 2.21 5.09 19.13
N THR A 60 2.49 3.83 19.43
CA THR A 60 3.70 3.46 20.16
C THR A 60 4.73 2.97 19.15
N LEU A 61 5.84 3.69 19.05
CA LEU A 61 6.92 3.35 18.14
C LEU A 61 7.87 2.35 18.80
N PRO A 62 8.37 1.35 18.05
CA PRO A 62 9.37 0.45 18.58
C PRO A 62 10.72 1.16 18.79
N PRO A 63 11.54 0.71 19.75
CA PRO A 63 12.86 1.31 19.99
C PRO A 63 13.72 1.36 18.72
N GLY A 64 14.30 2.53 18.46
CA GLY A 64 15.19 2.78 17.31
C GLY A 64 14.48 3.13 16.00
N PHE A 65 13.14 3.19 15.97
CA PHE A 65 12.40 3.61 14.78
C PHE A 65 12.26 5.15 14.76
N ASP A 66 13.05 5.84 13.92
CA ASP A 66 13.01 7.31 13.84
C ASP A 66 11.80 7.80 13.06
N VAL A 67 10.69 8.02 13.76
CA VAL A 67 9.48 8.64 13.22
C VAL A 67 9.17 9.87 14.04
N ARG A 68 9.09 11.03 13.38
CA ARG A 68 8.80 12.31 14.02
C ARG A 68 7.75 13.08 13.23
N PRO A 69 6.79 13.75 13.88
CA PRO A 69 5.88 14.63 13.17
C PRO A 69 6.68 15.81 12.60
N GLN A 70 6.39 16.16 11.36
CA GLN A 70 6.79 17.44 10.75
C GLN A 70 5.57 18.37 10.61
N GLY A 71 4.36 17.83 10.75
CA GLY A 71 3.11 18.54 10.52
C GLY A 71 2.76 18.61 9.04
N GLU A 72 1.86 19.53 8.69
CA GLU A 72 1.43 19.73 7.31
C GLU A 72 2.58 20.22 6.42
N GLY A 73 2.39 20.11 5.10
CA GLY A 73 3.34 20.65 4.13
C GLY A 73 4.44 19.68 3.68
N LEU A 74 4.18 18.37 3.66
CA LEU A 74 5.12 17.37 3.12
C LEU A 74 5.45 17.57 1.62
N PRO A 75 4.50 17.91 0.73
CA PRO A 75 4.82 18.23 -0.67
C PRO A 75 5.78 19.42 -0.81
N GLU A 76 5.58 20.47 -0.02
CA GLU A 76 6.42 21.67 0.03
C GLU A 76 7.79 21.35 0.64
N ALA A 77 7.83 20.48 1.65
CA ALA A 77 9.08 19.98 2.22
C ALA A 77 9.90 19.19 1.19
N LEU A 78 9.24 18.38 0.35
CA LEU A 78 9.89 17.67 -0.75
C LEU A 78 10.42 18.65 -1.80
N ALA A 79 9.60 19.61 -2.22
CA ALA A 79 9.98 20.62 -3.22
C ALA A 79 11.15 21.50 -2.76
N SER A 80 11.22 21.80 -1.46
CA SER A 80 12.31 22.57 -0.84
C SER A 80 13.53 21.74 -0.45
N GLY A 81 13.48 20.41 -0.56
CA GLY A 81 14.57 19.51 -0.17
C GLY A 81 14.74 19.31 1.34
N ARG A 82 13.75 19.73 2.16
CA ARG A 82 13.73 19.44 3.61
C ARG A 82 13.50 17.96 3.90
N VAL A 83 12.84 17.26 2.98
CA VAL A 83 12.82 15.79 2.93
C VAL A 83 13.39 15.34 1.59
N ASP A 84 14.11 14.23 1.60
CA ASP A 84 14.75 13.65 0.42
C ASP A 84 13.75 12.88 -0.46
N ALA A 85 12.69 12.36 0.15
CA ALA A 85 11.62 11.67 -0.57
C ALA A 85 10.28 11.83 0.15
N LEU A 86 9.20 11.51 -0.56
CA LEU A 86 7.83 11.47 -0.06
C LEU A 86 7.15 10.19 -0.54
N ALA A 87 6.69 9.35 0.37
CA ALA A 87 5.83 8.24 0.00
C ALA A 87 4.37 8.62 0.23
N ALA A 88 3.64 8.85 -0.86
CA ALA A 88 2.28 9.36 -0.83
C ALA A 88 1.45 8.74 -1.96
N THR A 89 0.22 8.32 -1.67
CA THR A 89 -0.67 7.70 -2.68
C THR A 89 -1.14 8.66 -3.76
N ARG A 90 -1.09 9.98 -3.50
CA ARG A 90 -1.37 11.01 -4.49
C ARG A 90 -0.06 11.67 -4.92
N PRO A 91 0.17 11.85 -6.23
CA PRO A 91 1.25 12.69 -6.72
C PRO A 91 1.18 14.09 -6.10
N PRO A 92 2.30 14.64 -5.62
CA PRO A 92 2.32 16.01 -5.12
C PRO A 92 2.10 16.99 -6.28
N ALA A 93 1.43 18.12 -6.02
CA ALA A 93 1.13 19.13 -7.04
C ALA A 93 2.40 19.64 -7.75
N CYS A 94 3.51 19.75 -7.02
CA CYS A 94 4.81 20.12 -7.60
C CYS A 94 5.33 19.17 -8.68
N LEU A 95 4.86 17.92 -8.76
CA LEU A 95 5.17 17.01 -9.88
C LEU A 95 4.33 17.34 -11.14
N LEU A 96 3.17 17.98 -10.96
CA LEU A 96 2.21 18.30 -12.02
C LEU A 96 2.43 19.72 -12.59
N ASP A 97 2.88 20.66 -11.76
CA ASP A 97 2.87 22.10 -12.06
C ASP A 97 4.17 22.66 -12.69
N GLY A 98 5.05 21.84 -13.28
CA GLY A 98 6.24 22.29 -14.01
C GLY A 98 7.57 21.79 -13.45
N PRO A 99 8.72 22.47 -13.68
CA PRO A 99 10.07 21.91 -13.53
C PRO A 99 10.54 21.79 -12.07
N ALA A 100 9.63 21.48 -11.14
CA ALA A 100 10.01 21.22 -9.76
C ALA A 100 10.98 20.04 -9.74
N PRO A 101 11.95 20.03 -8.81
CA PRO A 101 13.03 19.07 -8.76
C PRO A 101 12.59 17.69 -8.24
N VAL A 102 11.38 17.24 -8.59
CA VAL A 102 10.74 16.05 -8.06
C VAL A 102 10.52 15.03 -9.16
N ALA A 103 10.87 13.78 -8.91
CA ALA A 103 10.64 12.67 -9.83
C ALA A 103 10.01 11.48 -9.10
N ARG A 104 9.38 10.57 -9.84
CA ARG A 104 9.01 9.26 -9.28
C ARG A 104 10.27 8.42 -9.11
N LEU A 105 10.38 7.68 -8.01
CA LEU A 105 11.44 6.69 -7.81
C LEU A 105 11.43 5.62 -8.93
N ARG A 106 10.24 5.29 -9.42
CA ARG A 106 10.04 4.47 -10.62
C ARG A 106 9.18 5.23 -11.63
N PRO A 107 9.74 5.68 -12.76
CA PRO A 107 9.01 6.46 -13.77
C PRO A 107 7.86 5.66 -14.41
N ASP A 108 8.11 4.40 -14.78
CA ASP A 108 7.08 3.51 -15.32
C ASP A 108 6.41 2.72 -14.20
N THR A 109 5.36 3.31 -13.61
CA THR A 109 4.62 2.67 -12.52
C THR A 109 3.85 1.45 -12.99
N HIS A 110 3.40 1.44 -14.25
CA HIS A 110 2.62 0.33 -14.79
C HIS A 110 3.46 -0.93 -14.93
N ALA A 111 4.67 -0.82 -15.52
CA ALA A 111 5.58 -1.94 -15.63
C ALA A 111 6.00 -2.49 -14.25
N GLU A 112 6.25 -1.63 -13.26
CA GLU A 112 6.58 -2.07 -11.89
C GLU A 112 5.40 -2.76 -11.19
N GLU A 113 4.17 -2.31 -11.40
CA GLU A 113 2.98 -2.94 -10.84
C GLU A 113 2.72 -4.33 -11.46
N ILE A 114 2.99 -4.48 -12.76
CA ILE A 114 2.97 -5.78 -13.44
C ILE A 114 4.06 -6.70 -12.88
N ALA A 115 5.28 -6.20 -12.75
CA ALA A 115 6.41 -6.97 -12.21
C ALA A 115 6.14 -7.41 -10.76
N TRP A 116 5.59 -6.51 -9.95
CA TRP A 116 5.11 -6.81 -8.60
C TRP A 116 4.10 -7.95 -8.59
N HIS A 117 3.03 -7.84 -9.39
CA HIS A 117 1.98 -8.83 -9.43
C HIS A 117 2.52 -10.19 -9.88
N ARG A 118 3.41 -10.22 -10.88
CA ARG A 118 4.06 -11.46 -11.34
C ARG A 118 4.94 -12.09 -10.26
N ALA A 119 5.64 -11.29 -9.47
CA ALA A 119 6.52 -11.80 -8.41
C ALA A 119 5.75 -12.29 -7.17
N THR A 120 4.61 -11.67 -6.85
CA THR A 120 3.90 -11.89 -5.57
C THR A 120 2.57 -12.61 -5.70
N GLY A 121 1.94 -12.56 -6.89
CA GLY A 121 0.63 -13.11 -7.16
C GLY A 121 -0.56 -12.29 -6.64
N PHE A 122 -0.33 -11.08 -6.12
CA PHE A 122 -1.40 -10.23 -5.59
C PHE A 122 -1.21 -8.74 -5.92
N PHE A 123 -2.30 -7.98 -5.85
CA PHE A 123 -2.31 -6.52 -5.97
C PHE A 123 -2.72 -5.88 -4.62
N PRO A 124 -1.87 -5.02 -4.01
CA PRO A 124 -1.99 -4.59 -2.62
C PRO A 124 -3.39 -4.17 -2.11
N ILE A 125 -3.87 -4.81 -1.05
CA ILE A 125 -5.08 -4.52 -0.30
C ILE A 125 -4.87 -3.22 0.45
N MET A 126 -5.79 -2.29 0.20
CA MET A 126 -5.79 -0.98 0.84
C MET A 126 -6.91 -0.82 1.86
N ARG A 127 -7.96 -1.64 1.80
CA ARG A 127 -9.18 -1.51 2.61
C ARG A 127 -9.74 -2.88 2.97
N CYS A 128 -10.32 -2.99 4.17
CA CYS A 128 -11.10 -4.15 4.61
C CYS A 128 -12.49 -3.71 5.08
N LEU A 129 -13.45 -4.62 5.04
CA LEU A 129 -14.74 -4.44 5.68
C LEU A 129 -14.69 -5.05 7.08
N ALA A 130 -15.00 -4.26 8.09
CA ALA A 130 -15.05 -4.71 9.49
C ALA A 130 -16.49 -4.69 10.00
N VAL A 131 -16.88 -5.74 10.73
CA VAL A 131 -18.15 -5.82 11.45
C VAL A 131 -17.84 -5.94 12.93
N ARG A 132 -18.50 -5.13 13.75
CA ARG A 132 -18.33 -5.16 15.21
C ARG A 132 -18.76 -6.52 15.76
N LYS A 133 -17.97 -7.08 16.69
CA LYS A 133 -18.16 -8.46 17.20
C LYS A 133 -19.54 -8.68 17.83
N ASP A 134 -20.04 -7.73 18.60
CA ASP A 134 -21.38 -7.77 19.22
C ASP A 134 -22.51 -7.75 18.17
N VAL A 135 -22.35 -6.99 17.09
CA VAL A 135 -23.33 -6.93 15.99
C VAL A 135 -23.35 -8.26 15.25
N ALA A 136 -22.18 -8.83 14.95
CA ALA A 136 -22.08 -10.16 14.35
C ALA A 136 -22.65 -11.25 15.27
N GLY A 137 -22.42 -11.16 16.59
CA GLY A 137 -23.00 -12.08 17.58
C GLY A 137 -24.52 -11.99 17.65
N ARG A 138 -25.09 -10.78 17.59
CA ARG A 138 -26.55 -10.57 17.56
C ARG A 138 -27.19 -10.92 16.21
N ARG A 139 -26.41 -10.92 15.12
CA ARG A 139 -26.86 -11.21 13.74
C ARG A 139 -25.86 -12.12 13.03
N PRO A 140 -25.80 -13.43 13.35
CA PRO A 140 -24.78 -14.33 12.81
C PRO A 140 -24.79 -14.47 11.28
N TRP A 141 -25.94 -14.22 10.64
CA TRP A 141 -26.08 -14.22 9.18
C TRP A 141 -25.48 -12.98 8.51
N LEU A 142 -25.26 -11.88 9.24
CA LEU A 142 -24.87 -10.59 8.65
C LEU A 142 -23.49 -10.63 7.96
N PRO A 143 -22.42 -11.21 8.55
CA PRO A 143 -21.11 -11.22 7.89
C PRO A 143 -21.12 -11.94 6.54
N VAL A 144 -21.81 -13.08 6.44
CA VAL A 144 -21.90 -13.84 5.19
C VAL A 144 -22.76 -13.11 4.14
N GLU A 145 -23.86 -12.48 4.54
CA GLU A 145 -24.69 -11.70 3.62
C GLU A 145 -23.97 -10.45 3.11
N LEU A 146 -23.23 -9.74 3.97
CA LEU A 146 -22.35 -8.65 3.53
C LEU A 146 -21.31 -9.15 2.53
N HIS A 147 -20.63 -10.26 2.84
CA HIS A 147 -19.64 -10.84 1.93
C HIS A 147 -20.25 -11.16 0.54
N ARG A 148 -21.43 -11.80 0.51
CA ARG A 148 -22.16 -12.11 -0.73
C ARG A 148 -22.55 -10.85 -1.50
N ALA A 149 -23.10 -9.86 -0.81
CA ALA A 149 -23.52 -8.59 -1.41
C ALA A 149 -22.33 -7.85 -2.05
N PHE A 150 -21.20 -7.75 -1.35
CA PHE A 150 -20.00 -7.10 -1.88
C PHE A 150 -19.35 -7.91 -3.02
N CYS A 151 -19.34 -9.24 -2.94
CA CYS A 151 -18.91 -10.10 -4.06
C CYS A 151 -19.76 -9.86 -5.31
N LYS A 152 -21.09 -9.76 -5.15
CA LYS A 152 -22.03 -9.46 -6.25
C LYS A 152 -21.79 -8.06 -6.81
N ALA A 153 -21.65 -7.04 -5.95
CA ALA A 153 -21.40 -5.66 -6.37
C ALA A 153 -20.10 -5.53 -7.17
N ARG A 154 -19.01 -6.16 -6.72
CA ARG A 154 -17.74 -6.18 -7.46
C ARG A 154 -17.90 -6.90 -8.81
N ALA A 155 -18.56 -8.06 -8.84
CA ALA A 155 -18.75 -8.81 -10.09
C ALA A 155 -19.51 -7.98 -11.13
N LEU A 156 -20.56 -7.27 -10.71
CA LEU A 156 -21.29 -6.33 -11.57
C LEU A 156 -20.38 -5.20 -12.08
N SER A 157 -19.63 -4.56 -11.17
CA SER A 157 -18.71 -3.48 -11.53
C SER A 157 -17.64 -3.92 -12.54
N LEU A 158 -17.07 -5.12 -12.40
CA LEU A 158 -16.08 -5.64 -13.35
C LEU A 158 -16.72 -6.00 -14.70
N ALA A 159 -17.95 -6.53 -14.70
CA ALA A 159 -18.67 -6.80 -15.94
C ALA A 159 -18.99 -5.51 -16.71
N GLU A 160 -19.31 -4.42 -16.01
CA GLU A 160 -19.55 -3.10 -16.64
C GLU A 160 -18.32 -2.56 -17.39
N LEU A 161 -17.10 -2.90 -16.97
CA LEU A 161 -15.87 -2.50 -17.67
C LEU A 161 -15.67 -3.19 -19.02
N GLN A 162 -16.39 -4.29 -19.27
CA GLN A 162 -16.35 -5.04 -20.53
C GLN A 162 -17.33 -4.50 -21.57
N LEU A 163 -18.21 -3.57 -21.19
CA LEU A 163 -19.20 -3.00 -22.10
C LEU A 163 -18.52 -2.14 -23.17
N THR A 164 -18.90 -2.35 -24.44
CA THR A 164 -18.38 -1.58 -25.59
C THR A 164 -19.41 -0.62 -26.19
N LYS A 165 -20.70 -0.79 -25.88
CA LYS A 165 -21.80 0.03 -26.43
C LYS A 165 -22.23 1.18 -25.51
N VAL A 166 -22.21 0.96 -24.20
CA VAL A 166 -22.59 1.94 -23.18
C VAL A 166 -21.51 1.95 -22.11
N LEU A 167 -20.52 2.81 -22.29
CA LEU A 167 -19.34 2.83 -21.42
C LEU A 167 -19.73 3.41 -20.06
N ARG A 168 -19.50 2.63 -19.00
CA ARG A 168 -19.82 3.05 -17.62
C ARG A 168 -18.86 4.11 -17.08
N VAL A 169 -17.62 4.06 -17.56
CA VAL A 169 -16.59 5.06 -17.34
C VAL A 169 -16.26 5.63 -18.73
N SER A 170 -16.19 6.95 -18.88
CA SER A 170 -15.98 7.65 -20.16
C SER A 170 -14.56 7.48 -20.75
N LEU A 171 -14.05 6.24 -20.74
CA LEU A 171 -12.78 5.83 -21.31
C LEU A 171 -13.05 4.95 -22.55
N PRO A 172 -12.80 5.44 -23.78
CA PRO A 172 -13.16 4.74 -25.02
C PRO A 172 -12.64 3.30 -25.15
N TRP A 173 -11.46 3.02 -24.59
CA TRP A 173 -10.77 1.73 -24.71
C TRP A 173 -10.83 0.89 -23.44
N ILE A 174 -11.80 1.15 -22.55
CA ILE A 174 -11.88 0.47 -21.25
C ILE A 174 -11.96 -1.06 -21.37
N ALA A 175 -12.68 -1.59 -22.37
CA ALA A 175 -12.79 -3.02 -22.58
C ALA A 175 -11.44 -3.66 -22.97
N ASN A 176 -10.63 -2.98 -23.80
CA ASN A 176 -9.29 -3.42 -24.15
C ASN A 176 -8.34 -3.37 -22.94
N ALA A 177 -8.36 -2.27 -22.18
CA ALA A 177 -7.54 -2.13 -20.97
C ALA A 177 -7.93 -3.18 -19.91
N TYR A 178 -9.22 -3.48 -19.77
CA TYR A 178 -9.70 -4.55 -18.90
C TYR A 178 -9.21 -5.93 -19.35
N ALA A 179 -9.27 -6.24 -20.66
CA ALA A 179 -8.80 -7.51 -21.19
C ALA A 179 -7.29 -7.69 -20.98
N GLU A 180 -6.50 -6.64 -21.18
CA GLU A 180 -5.07 -6.63 -20.90
C GLU A 180 -4.78 -6.87 -19.41
N GLN A 181 -5.44 -6.12 -18.52
CA GLN A 181 -5.31 -6.31 -17.07
C GLN A 181 -5.67 -7.75 -16.67
N ALA A 182 -6.78 -8.30 -17.18
CA ALA A 182 -7.23 -9.65 -16.88
C ALA A 182 -6.21 -10.70 -17.35
N ALA A 183 -5.59 -10.51 -18.52
CA ALA A 183 -4.54 -11.40 -19.02
C ALA A 183 -3.28 -11.35 -18.15
N ILE A 184 -2.91 -10.17 -17.64
CA ILE A 184 -1.74 -9.99 -16.78
C ILE A 184 -1.98 -10.53 -15.37
N MET A 185 -3.16 -10.26 -14.80
CA MET A 185 -3.46 -10.47 -13.39
C MET A 185 -4.29 -11.73 -13.10
N GLY A 186 -4.53 -12.58 -14.09
CA GLY A 186 -5.30 -13.82 -13.91
C GLY A 186 -6.79 -13.58 -13.64
N GLY A 187 -7.37 -12.58 -14.30
CA GLY A 187 -8.78 -12.22 -14.18
C GLY A 187 -9.03 -11.09 -13.18
N ASN A 188 -9.47 -11.43 -11.96
CA ASN A 188 -9.86 -10.43 -10.96
C ASN A 188 -8.68 -10.12 -10.01
N PRO A 189 -8.07 -8.92 -10.09
CA PRO A 189 -6.95 -8.55 -9.22
C PRO A 189 -7.36 -8.19 -7.79
N TRP A 190 -8.67 -8.07 -7.50
CA TRP A 190 -9.19 -7.79 -6.16
C TRP A 190 -10.06 -8.95 -5.66
N PRO A 191 -9.46 -10.11 -5.33
CA PRO A 191 -10.22 -11.23 -4.79
C PRO A 191 -10.79 -10.90 -3.39
N TYR A 192 -11.97 -11.43 -3.08
CA TYR A 192 -12.56 -11.32 -1.74
C TYR A 192 -12.56 -12.69 -1.09
N GLY A 193 -12.51 -12.70 0.25
CA GLY A 193 -12.48 -13.91 1.07
C GLY A 193 -11.08 -14.18 1.61
N PHE A 194 -11.02 -14.80 2.78
CA PHE A 194 -9.77 -15.05 3.49
C PHE A 194 -8.78 -15.89 2.67
N ALA A 195 -9.21 -17.08 2.22
CA ALA A 195 -8.35 -18.05 1.53
C ALA A 195 -7.65 -17.48 0.29
N ARG A 196 -8.33 -16.59 -0.46
CA ARG A 196 -7.77 -15.99 -1.69
C ARG A 196 -6.78 -14.84 -1.43
N ASN A 197 -6.71 -14.35 -0.20
CA ASN A 197 -5.88 -13.23 0.20
C ASN A 197 -4.82 -13.63 1.25
N CYS A 198 -4.68 -14.93 1.58
CA CYS A 198 -3.77 -15.38 2.64
C CYS A 198 -2.33 -14.92 2.41
N THR A 199 -1.77 -15.18 1.22
CA THR A 199 -0.40 -14.78 0.87
C THR A 199 -0.14 -13.29 1.05
N GLU A 200 -1.14 -12.47 0.73
CA GLU A 200 -1.08 -11.04 0.86
C GLU A 200 -1.19 -10.57 2.32
N MET A 201 -2.11 -11.13 3.10
CA MET A 201 -2.23 -10.87 4.53
C MET A 201 -0.97 -11.29 5.27
N GLU A 202 -0.37 -12.42 4.89
CA GLU A 202 0.92 -12.86 5.40
C GLU A 202 2.03 -11.85 5.10
N ALA A 203 2.08 -11.29 3.87
CA ALA A 203 3.04 -10.24 3.54
C ALA A 203 2.85 -8.99 4.42
N MET A 204 1.61 -8.54 4.61
CA MET A 204 1.30 -7.42 5.51
C MET A 204 1.73 -7.70 6.95
N ILE A 205 1.47 -8.90 7.47
CA ILE A 205 1.87 -9.33 8.82
C ILE A 205 3.40 -9.35 8.92
N ARG A 206 4.10 -9.99 7.96
CA ARG A 206 5.57 -10.00 7.92
C ARG A 206 6.14 -8.59 7.92
N TYR A 207 5.55 -7.66 7.15
CA TYR A 207 5.98 -6.27 7.14
C TYR A 207 5.77 -5.57 8.47
N ALA A 208 4.62 -5.78 9.11
CA ALA A 208 4.32 -5.20 10.42
C ALA A 208 5.22 -5.76 11.53
N VAL A 209 5.52 -7.07 11.50
CA VAL A 209 6.45 -7.73 12.43
C VAL A 209 7.87 -7.22 12.23
N ALA A 210 8.34 -7.11 10.99
CA ALA A 210 9.69 -6.60 10.70
C ALA A 210 9.86 -5.11 11.06
N ASP A 211 8.76 -4.36 11.06
CA ASP A 211 8.65 -3.00 11.60
C ASP A 211 8.46 -2.96 13.13
N ARG A 212 8.26 -4.12 13.78
CA ARG A 212 7.94 -4.26 15.22
C ARG A 212 6.67 -3.51 15.65
N MET A 213 5.71 -3.40 14.73
CA MET A 213 4.41 -2.74 14.94
C MET A 213 3.26 -3.72 15.18
N ALA A 214 3.47 -4.99 14.84
CA ALA A 214 2.60 -6.08 15.28
C ALA A 214 3.26 -6.80 16.44
N ALA A 215 2.51 -7.05 17.51
CA ALA A 215 2.99 -7.89 18.60
C ALA A 215 3.20 -9.32 18.12
N GLU A 216 4.24 -9.98 18.62
CA GLU A 216 4.44 -11.44 18.50
C GLU A 216 3.19 -12.23 18.93
N ALA A 217 2.32 -11.62 19.74
CA ALA A 217 1.02 -12.14 20.17
C ALA A 217 -0.03 -12.38 19.06
N LEU A 218 0.25 -12.04 17.79
CA LEU A 218 -0.50 -12.63 16.67
C LEU A 218 -0.27 -14.14 16.57
N PHE A 219 0.86 -14.61 17.09
CA PHE A 219 1.23 -16.00 17.21
C PHE A 219 1.02 -16.45 18.65
N HIS A 220 0.56 -17.70 18.81
CA HIS A 220 0.40 -18.28 20.13
C HIS A 220 1.77 -18.34 20.82
N PRO A 221 1.92 -18.01 22.11
CA PRO A 221 3.24 -17.97 22.77
C PRO A 221 4.07 -19.26 22.62
N SER A 222 3.40 -20.42 22.50
CA SER A 222 4.06 -21.70 22.28
C SER A 222 4.80 -21.83 20.93
N THR A 223 4.52 -20.96 19.95
CA THR A 223 5.18 -21.00 18.64
C THR A 223 6.39 -20.06 18.56
N LEU A 224 6.64 -19.25 19.59
CA LEU A 224 7.77 -18.31 19.64
C LEU A 224 9.08 -18.97 20.10
N ALA A 225 9.01 -20.19 20.64
CA ALA A 225 10.14 -20.95 21.17
C ALA A 225 10.67 -22.05 20.23
N GLU A 226 10.03 -22.26 19.08
CA GLU A 226 10.48 -23.22 18.07
C GLU A 226 11.57 -22.59 17.18
N PRO A 227 12.77 -23.18 17.08
CA PRO A 227 13.77 -22.74 16.11
C PRO A 227 13.32 -23.11 14.68
N THR A 228 13.35 -22.13 13.78
CA THR A 228 13.08 -22.28 12.33
C THR A 228 14.11 -23.14 11.62
#